data_AF-D5BJ91-F1
#
_entry.id   AF-D5BJ91-F1
#
_cell.length_a   1.000
_cell.length_b   1.000
_cell.length_c   1.000
_cell.angle_alpha   90.00
_cell.angle_beta   90.00
_cell.angle_gamma   90.00
#
_symmetry.space_group_name_H-M   'P 1'
#
loop_
_entity.id
_entity.type
_entity.pdbx_description
1 polymer ?
#
loop_
_entity_poly.entity_id
_entity_poly.type
_entity_poly.pdbx_seq_one_letter_code
_entity_poly.pdbx_strand_id
1 'polypeptide(L)'
;MKTEELQKQGNIDLEPFYQALEDDSKLLEEALEILLEMVHFEPKSVKKLALFIKEDSRNLYKEIVELSKSKQDKGNTPSCCGGL
;
A
#
# COMPACT_ATOMS: atom_id res chain seq x y z
N MET A 1 9.15 -26.94 3.23
CA MET A 1 9.63 -27.06 1.83
C MET A 1 8.93 -26.04 0.97
N LYS A 2 9.64 -24.96 0.62
CA LYS A 2 9.45 -24.09 -0.57
C LYS A 2 10.59 -23.04 -0.67
N THR A 3 11.79 -23.43 -0.24
CA THR A 3 12.99 -22.56 -0.19
C THR A 3 14.10 -23.06 -1.11
N GLU A 4 13.78 -24.00 -2.01
CA GLU A 4 14.78 -24.73 -2.80
C GLU A 4 14.79 -24.29 -4.28
N GLU A 5 13.78 -23.55 -4.75
CA GLU A 5 13.74 -23.07 -6.15
C GLU A 5 14.38 -21.68 -6.36
N LEU A 6 14.69 -20.95 -5.28
CA LEU A 6 15.34 -19.63 -5.34
C LEU A 6 16.88 -19.68 -5.40
N GLN A 7 17.49 -20.85 -5.24
CA GLN A 7 18.94 -20.99 -5.08
C GLN A 7 19.76 -20.88 -6.39
N LYS A 8 19.15 -20.54 -7.54
CA LYS A 8 19.84 -20.47 -8.85
C LYS A 8 19.83 -19.12 -9.55
N GLN A 9 19.27 -18.07 -8.95
CA GLN A 9 19.52 -16.70 -9.39
C GLN A 9 20.54 -16.12 -8.41
N GLY A 10 21.74 -15.79 -8.94
CA GLY A 10 22.90 -15.40 -8.14
C GLY A 10 22.54 -14.41 -7.05
N ASN A 11 23.08 -14.61 -5.85
CA ASN A 11 22.86 -13.81 -4.66
C ASN A 11 22.82 -12.31 -5.01
N ILE A 12 21.62 -11.77 -5.25
CA ILE A 12 21.46 -10.36 -5.59
C ILE A 12 21.63 -9.63 -4.28
N ASP A 13 22.72 -8.87 -4.19
CA ASP A 13 22.94 -7.99 -3.06
C ASP A 13 21.96 -6.82 -3.15
N LEU A 14 21.00 -6.79 -2.21
CA LEU A 14 19.97 -5.76 -2.13
C LEU A 14 20.36 -4.63 -1.18
N GLU A 15 21.47 -4.75 -0.44
CA GLU A 15 21.90 -3.75 0.52
C GLU A 15 22.09 -2.35 -0.11
N PRO A 16 22.69 -2.21 -1.30
CA PRO A 16 22.80 -0.91 -1.95
C PRO A 16 21.45 -0.27 -2.31
N PHE A 17 20.46 -1.11 -2.62
CA PHE A 17 19.11 -0.64 -2.91
C PHE A 17 18.41 -0.14 -1.64
N TYR A 18 18.54 -0.86 -0.53
CA TYR A 18 17.98 -0.43 0.76
C TYR A 18 18.64 0.86 1.25
N GLN A 19 19.97 0.94 1.16
CA GLN A 19 20.70 2.15 1.53
C GLN A 19 20.23 3.38 0.74
N ALA A 20 20.00 3.24 -0.57
CA ALA A 20 19.50 4.34 -1.39
C ALA A 20 18.11 4.84 -0.94
N LEU A 21 17.24 3.94 -0.49
CA LEU A 21 15.90 4.31 0.02
C LEU A 21 15.96 4.94 1.42
N GLU A 22 16.93 4.53 2.25
CA GLU A 22 17.12 5.09 3.59
C GLU A 22 17.80 6.47 3.56
N ASP A 23 18.75 6.68 2.64
CA ASP A 23 19.54 7.91 2.52
C ASP A 23 18.73 9.07 1.93
N ASP A 24 17.78 8.78 1.03
CA ASP A 24 16.94 9.80 0.37
C ASP A 24 15.46 9.41 0.41
N SER A 25 14.73 10.00 1.36
CA SER A 25 13.29 9.78 1.50
C SER A 25 12.50 10.16 0.25
N LYS A 26 13.02 11.05 -0.59
CA LYS A 26 12.37 11.45 -1.85
C LYS A 26 12.35 10.32 -2.87
N LEU A 27 13.39 9.48 -2.90
CA LEU A 27 13.41 8.29 -3.75
C LEU A 27 12.31 7.30 -3.34
N LEU A 28 12.09 7.13 -2.04
CA LEU A 28 11.03 6.28 -1.53
C LEU A 28 9.64 6.85 -1.87
N GLU A 29 9.45 8.16 -1.72
CA GLU A 29 8.20 8.85 -2.10
C GLU A 29 7.89 8.65 -3.60
N GLU A 30 8.85 8.92 -4.48
CA GLU A 30 8.68 8.75 -5.94
C GLU A 30 8.40 7.28 -6.32
N ALA A 31 9.09 6.33 -5.69
CA ALA A 31 8.85 4.90 -5.92
C ALA A 31 7.43 4.48 -5.50
N LEU A 32 6.90 5.04 -4.41
CA LEU A 32 5.54 4.79 -3.96
C LEU A 32 4.50 5.45 -4.90
N GLU A 33 4.78 6.63 -5.44
CA GLU A 33 3.91 7.25 -6.45
C GLU A 33 3.79 6.38 -7.71
N ILE A 34 4.91 5.88 -8.23
CA ILE A 34 4.93 4.96 -9.38
C ILE A 34 4.12 3.69 -9.07
N LEU A 35 4.27 3.12 -7.88
CA LEU A 35 3.51 1.94 -7.46
C LEU A 35 2.00 2.23 -7.43
N LEU A 36 1.59 3.40 -6.93
CA LEU A 36 0.20 3.82 -6.87
C LEU A 36 -0.38 4.01 -8.28
N GLU A 37 0.38 4.58 -9.21
CA GLU A 37 -0.01 4.69 -10.61
C GLU A 37 -0.23 3.30 -11.22
N MET A 38 0.72 2.37 -11.08
CA MET A 38 0.57 0.99 -11.58
C MET A 38 -0.68 0.30 -11.02
N VAL A 39 -0.95 0.51 -9.75
CA VAL A 39 -2.14 -0.01 -9.06
C VAL A 39 -3.43 0.59 -9.63
N HIS A 40 -3.42 1.85 -10.03
CA HIS A 40 -4.57 2.50 -10.67
C HIS A 40 -4.90 1.89 -12.03
N PHE A 41 -3.88 1.53 -12.82
CA PHE A 41 -4.06 0.94 -14.15
C PHE A 41 -4.46 -0.54 -14.12
N GLU A 42 -4.21 -1.24 -13.00
CA GLU A 42 -4.50 -2.68 -12.87
C GLU A 42 -5.28 -3.05 -11.59
N PRO A 43 -6.61 -3.25 -11.67
CA PRO A 43 -7.46 -3.56 -10.51
C PRO A 43 -7.07 -4.82 -9.74
N LYS A 44 -6.42 -5.80 -10.40
CA LYS A 44 -5.90 -7.02 -9.73
C LYS A 44 -4.67 -6.70 -8.88
N SER A 45 -3.88 -5.71 -9.28
CA SER A 45 -2.67 -5.28 -8.59
C SER A 45 -3.00 -4.52 -7.30
N VAL A 46 -4.12 -3.77 -7.27
CA VAL A 46 -4.69 -3.18 -6.04
C VAL A 46 -4.94 -4.24 -4.97
N LYS A 47 -5.62 -5.35 -5.32
CA LYS A 47 -5.99 -6.39 -4.35
C LYS A 47 -4.75 -7.09 -3.78
N LYS A 48 -3.73 -7.31 -4.61
CA LYS A 48 -2.47 -7.91 -4.17
C LYS A 48 -1.72 -6.99 -3.21
N LEU A 49 -1.63 -5.70 -3.52
CA LEU A 49 -1.01 -4.71 -2.62
C LEU A 49 -1.77 -4.62 -1.29
N ALA A 50 -3.10 -4.60 -1.33
CA ALA A 50 -3.92 -4.57 -0.11
C ALA A 50 -3.73 -5.81 0.77
N LEU A 51 -3.56 -7.00 0.17
CA LEU A 51 -3.24 -8.23 0.90
C LEU A 51 -1.85 -8.13 1.54
N PHE A 52 -0.85 -7.67 0.79
CA PHE A 52 0.51 -7.49 1.30
C PHE A 52 0.53 -6.54 2.51
N ILE A 53 -0.12 -5.37 2.41
CA ILE A 53 -0.23 -4.41 3.51
C ILE A 53 -0.91 -5.05 4.74
N LYS A 54 -1.97 -5.83 4.54
CA LYS A 54 -2.70 -6.50 5.62
C LYS A 54 -1.84 -7.53 6.35
N GLU A 55 -1.01 -8.28 5.61
CA GLU A 55 -0.18 -9.36 6.15
C GLU A 55 1.08 -8.82 6.82
N ASP A 56 1.81 -7.92 6.14
CA ASP A 56 3.16 -7.50 6.53
C ASP A 56 3.21 -6.12 7.22
N SER A 57 2.14 -5.32 7.15
CA SER A 57 2.12 -3.95 7.68
C SER A 57 0.85 -3.63 8.46
N ARG A 58 0.59 -4.41 9.53
CA ARG A 58 -0.65 -4.32 10.34
C ARG A 58 -1.01 -2.91 10.82
N ASN A 59 -0.03 -2.08 11.16
CA ASN A 59 -0.28 -0.70 11.60
C ASN A 59 -0.80 0.15 10.43
N LEU A 60 -0.12 0.11 9.28
CA LEU A 60 -0.56 0.79 8.07
C LEU A 60 -1.97 0.33 7.64
N TYR A 61 -2.25 -0.97 7.73
CA TYR A 61 -3.59 -1.49 7.48
C TYR A 61 -4.65 -0.86 8.41
N LYS A 62 -4.38 -0.76 9.71
CA LYS A 62 -5.31 -0.14 10.68
C LYS A 62 -5.58 1.32 10.35
N GLU A 63 -4.54 2.09 10.08
CA GLU A 63 -4.64 3.51 9.69
C GLU A 63 -5.51 3.68 8.43
N ILE A 64 -5.26 2.86 7.40
CA ILE A 64 -6.05 2.89 6.15
C ILE A 64 -7.53 2.58 6.43
N VAL A 65 -7.82 1.57 7.25
CA VAL A 65 -9.19 1.20 7.62
C VAL A 65 -9.88 2.35 8.37
N GLU A 66 -9.21 2.96 9.34
CA GLU A 66 -9.75 4.09 10.10
C GLU A 66 -10.05 5.29 9.20
N LEU A 67 -9.10 5.66 8.33
CA LEU A 67 -9.29 6.71 7.33
C LEU A 67 -10.47 6.41 6.39
N SER A 68 -10.65 5.15 5.96
CA SER A 68 -11.77 4.77 5.09
C SER A 68 -13.13 4.97 5.76
N LYS A 69 -13.26 4.65 7.05
CA LYS A 69 -14.48 4.81 7.84
C LYS A 69 -14.81 6.28 8.07
N SER A 70 -13.81 7.08 8.43
CA SER A 70 -14.00 8.53 8.65
C SER A 70 -14.52 9.27 7.40
N LYS A 71 -14.18 8.78 6.21
CA LYS A 71 -14.69 9.31 4.93
C LYS A 71 -16.13 8.87 4.64
N GLN A 72 -16.55 7.71 5.13
CA GLN A 72 -17.93 7.20 4.99
C GLN A 72 -18.89 7.91 5.95
N ASP A 73 -18.47 8.20 7.18
CA ASP A 73 -19.32 8.88 8.18
C ASP A 73 -19.65 10.33 7.81
N LYS A 74 -18.82 10.99 6.99
CA LYS A 74 -19.12 12.32 6.42
C LYS A 74 -20.27 12.32 5.38
N GLY A 75 -20.69 11.15 4.88
CA GLY A 75 -21.82 11.02 3.95
C GLY A 75 -23.18 10.80 4.61
N ASN A 76 -23.23 10.54 5.92
CA ASN A 76 -24.42 10.08 6.62
C ASN A 76 -25.08 11.12 7.54
N THR A 77 -24.74 12.42 7.43
CA THR A 77 -25.55 13.45 8.10
C THR A 77 -26.95 13.47 7.45
N PRO A 78 -28.03 13.13 8.18
CA PRO A 78 -29.37 13.26 7.65
C PRO A 78 -29.60 14.74 7.32
N SER A 79 -29.99 15.04 6.09
CA SER A 79 -30.49 16.37 5.75
C SER A 79 -31.71 16.65 6.63
N CYS A 80 -31.54 17.48 7.66
CA CYS A 80 -32.55 17.77 8.66
C CYS A 80 -33.59 18.82 8.18
N CYS A 81 -33.61 19.14 6.88
CA CYS A 81 -34.54 20.13 6.32
C CYS A 81 -35.11 19.62 5.00
N GLY A 82 -36.35 19.14 5.02
CA GLY A 82 -37.08 18.75 3.81
C GLY A 82 -38.47 18.18 4.08
N GLY A 83 -39.16 18.71 5.09
CA GLY A 83 -40.59 18.48 5.26
C GLY A 83 -41.38 19.46 4.40
N LEU A 84 -42.20 18.93 3.50
CA LEU A 84 -43.33 19.64 2.89
C LEU A 84 -44.44 18.61 2.64
#